data_AF-A0A3D2B0M0-F1
#
_entry.id   AF-A0A3D2B0M0-F1
#
_cell.length_a   1.000
_cell.length_b   1.000
_cell.length_c   1.000
_cell.angle_alpha   90.00
_cell.angle_beta   90.00
_cell.angle_gamma   90.00
#
_symmetry.space_group_name_H-M   'P 1'
#
loop_
_entity.id
_entity.type
_entity.pdbx_description
1 polymer ?
#
loop_
_entity_poly.entity_id
_entity_poly.type
_entity_poly.pdbx_seq_one_letter_code
_entity_poly.pdbx_strand_id
1 'polypeptide(L)'
;SAGYGATRAILRHSEHYERVDGVLLADGLHAAYLEGETPPRVAGLSPEVVAEDLDVFVRFAADAVAGEKQMWVTHSEVFPGTYASTTETADYLLAQLGLTRTVVLREGPIGMQQLSEVEQGGFHLAGFAGNSAPDHLDHQYAIGDWIRRVRRWLSR
;
A
#
# COMPACT_ATOMS: atom_id res chain seq x y z
N SER A 1 0.12 10.08 8.08
CA SER A 1 -0.41 8.82 8.63
C SER A 1 0.57 8.23 9.64
N ALA A 2 0.13 7.85 10.86
CA ALA A 2 1.04 7.43 11.95
C ALA A 2 1.21 5.90 12.07
N GLY A 3 0.39 5.09 11.39
CA GLY A 3 0.38 3.62 11.58
C GLY A 3 1.54 2.89 10.91
N TYR A 4 1.93 3.30 9.69
CA TYR A 4 2.90 2.54 8.89
C TYR A 4 4.31 2.54 9.50
N GLY A 5 4.72 3.61 10.18
CA GLY A 5 6.03 3.67 10.85
C GLY A 5 6.16 2.62 11.96
N ALA A 6 5.09 2.39 12.73
CA ALA A 6 5.06 1.32 13.73
C ALA A 6 5.06 -0.07 13.08
N THR A 7 4.26 -0.27 12.03
CA THR A 7 4.28 -1.53 11.25
C THR A 7 5.69 -1.82 10.71
N ARG A 8 6.36 -0.81 10.14
CA ARG A 8 7.74 -0.93 9.65
C ARG A 8 8.71 -1.33 10.76
N ALA A 9 8.62 -0.69 11.93
CA ALA A 9 9.47 -1.00 13.07
C ALA A 9 9.27 -2.45 13.54
N ILE A 10 8.02 -2.94 13.60
CA ILE A 10 7.70 -4.32 13.94
C ILE A 10 8.32 -5.28 12.92
N LEU A 11 8.07 -5.06 11.62
CA LEU A 11 8.52 -5.96 10.56
C LEU A 11 10.05 -6.01 10.40
N ARG A 12 10.78 -4.97 10.81
CA ARG A 12 12.25 -4.96 10.78
C ARG A 12 12.90 -5.89 11.81
N HIS A 13 12.16 -6.28 12.85
CA HIS A 13 12.64 -7.26 13.82
C HIS A 13 12.36 -8.67 13.30
N SER A 14 13.40 -9.49 13.07
CA SER A 14 13.26 -10.80 12.42
C SER A 14 12.26 -11.73 13.11
N GLU A 15 12.32 -11.83 14.44
CA GLU A 15 11.38 -12.66 15.22
C GLU A 15 9.91 -12.21 15.04
N HIS A 16 9.67 -10.90 14.92
CA HIS A 16 8.33 -10.39 14.71
C HIS A 16 7.89 -10.59 13.26
N TYR A 17 8.78 -10.39 12.30
CA TYR A 17 8.51 -10.64 10.89
C TYR A 17 8.06 -12.08 10.63
N GLU A 18 8.77 -13.05 11.21
CA GLU A 18 8.43 -14.48 11.08
C GLU A 18 7.00 -14.75 11.59
N ARG A 19 6.61 -14.12 12.71
CA ARG A 19 5.30 -14.28 13.36
C ARG A 19 4.16 -13.51 12.71
N VAL A 20 4.45 -12.50 11.88
CA VAL A 20 3.42 -11.71 11.20
C VAL A 20 3.05 -12.40 9.91
N ASP A 21 1.86 -13.00 9.85
CA ASP A 21 1.38 -13.67 8.64
C ASP A 21 0.72 -12.71 7.65
N GLY A 22 0.19 -11.59 8.15
CA GLY A 22 -0.56 -10.65 7.33
C GLY A 22 -0.41 -9.18 7.71
N VAL A 23 -0.41 -8.32 6.70
CA VAL A 23 -0.37 -6.86 6.83
C VAL A 23 -1.46 -6.22 5.97
N LEU A 24 -2.24 -5.33 6.59
CA LEU A 24 -3.24 -4.49 5.94
C LEU A 24 -2.79 -3.02 6.05
N LEU A 25 -2.49 -2.37 4.92
CA LEU A 25 -2.17 -0.95 4.84
C LEU A 25 -3.33 -0.20 4.18
N ALA A 26 -4.13 0.46 5.00
CA ALA A 26 -5.27 1.25 4.56
C ALA A 26 -4.86 2.72 4.36
N ASP A 27 -4.51 3.09 3.12
CA ASP A 27 -4.02 4.41 2.72
C ASP A 27 -2.90 4.96 3.62
N GLY A 28 -1.93 4.10 3.95
CA GLY A 28 -0.95 4.39 5.01
C GLY A 28 0.51 4.36 4.60
N LEU A 29 0.88 3.79 3.44
CA LEU A 29 2.27 3.60 3.06
C LEU A 29 2.90 4.90 2.54
N HIS A 30 3.94 5.39 3.21
CA HIS A 30 4.67 6.60 2.83
C HIS A 30 6.19 6.39 2.90
N ALA A 31 6.92 7.27 2.23
CA ALA A 31 8.38 7.34 2.26
C ALA A 31 8.83 8.79 2.11
N ALA A 32 10.05 9.10 2.57
CA ALA A 32 10.71 10.34 2.22
C ALA A 32 11.13 10.35 0.74
N TYR A 33 11.15 11.54 0.13
CA TYR A 33 11.82 11.73 -1.15
C TYR A 33 13.33 11.68 -0.97
N LEU A 34 14.06 11.13 -1.96
CA LEU A 34 15.51 10.91 -1.84
C LEU A 34 16.29 12.22 -1.60
N GLU A 35 15.93 13.27 -2.33
CA GLU A 35 16.53 14.61 -2.22
C GLU A 35 15.97 15.45 -1.06
N GLY A 36 15.03 14.90 -0.28
CA GLY A 36 14.38 15.59 0.85
C GLY A 36 13.38 16.70 0.48
N GLU A 37 13.33 17.10 -0.79
CA GLU A 37 12.35 18.06 -1.34
C GLU A 37 11.30 17.36 -2.21
N THR A 38 10.15 18.01 -2.41
CA THR A 38 9.09 17.44 -3.27
C THR A 38 9.47 17.61 -4.73
N PRO A 39 9.65 16.51 -5.49
CA PRO A 39 10.05 16.60 -6.88
C PRO A 39 8.90 17.09 -7.77
N PRO A 40 9.20 17.61 -8.97
CA PRO A 40 8.19 17.88 -9.99
C PRO A 40 7.42 16.61 -10.35
N ARG A 41 6.09 16.70 -10.45
CA ARG A 41 5.26 15.56 -10.89
C ARG A 41 5.33 15.41 -12.40
N VAL A 42 5.97 14.35 -12.86
CA VAL A 42 6.02 13.98 -14.28
C VAL A 42 5.12 12.78 -14.51
N ALA A 43 4.17 12.90 -15.44
CA ALA A 43 3.23 11.83 -15.74
C ALA A 43 3.96 10.55 -16.15
N GLY A 44 3.63 9.43 -15.52
CA GLY A 44 4.22 8.12 -15.80
C GLY A 44 5.61 7.87 -15.19
N LEU A 45 6.13 8.79 -14.38
CA LEU A 45 7.36 8.58 -13.62
C LEU A 45 7.07 8.62 -12.12
N SER A 46 7.44 7.55 -11.43
CA SER A 46 7.47 7.54 -9.97
C SER A 46 8.67 8.34 -9.47
N PRO A 47 8.50 9.18 -8.43
CA PRO A 47 9.62 9.92 -7.86
C PRO A 47 10.63 8.98 -7.20
N GLU A 48 11.88 9.43 -7.10
CA GLU A 48 12.88 8.75 -6.29
C GLU A 48 12.59 8.94 -4.80
N VAL A 49 12.53 7.83 -4.08
CA VAL A 49 12.22 7.76 -2.65
C VAL A 49 13.35 7.08 -1.90
N VAL A 50 13.45 7.34 -0.60
CA VAL A 50 14.39 6.64 0.29
C VAL A 50 13.99 5.17 0.36
N ALA A 51 14.76 4.30 -0.30
CA ALA A 51 14.42 2.87 -0.45
C ALA A 51 14.28 2.17 0.91
N GLU A 52 15.10 2.56 1.88
CA GLU A 52 15.05 2.03 3.24
C GLU A 52 13.70 2.28 3.89
N ASP A 53 12.96 3.34 3.55
CA ASP A 53 11.63 3.55 4.12
C ASP A 53 10.62 2.46 3.72
N LEU A 54 10.88 1.76 2.61
CA LEU A 54 9.98 0.80 1.97
C LEU A 54 10.54 -0.64 1.92
N ASP A 55 11.81 -0.84 2.21
CA ASP A 55 12.55 -2.12 2.05
C ASP A 55 11.82 -3.34 2.64
N VAL A 56 11.36 -3.23 3.88
CA VAL A 56 10.71 -4.33 4.59
C VAL A 56 9.31 -4.60 4.05
N PHE A 57 8.65 -3.58 3.49
CA PHE A 57 7.35 -3.74 2.83
C PHE A 57 7.53 -4.38 1.46
N VAL A 58 8.60 -4.05 0.72
CA VAL A 58 8.95 -4.73 -0.53
C VAL A 58 9.23 -6.20 -0.26
N ARG A 59 10.01 -6.52 0.78
CA ARG A 59 10.25 -7.92 1.19
C ARG A 59 8.94 -8.64 1.55
N PHE A 60 8.10 -8.02 2.39
CA PHE A 60 6.83 -8.62 2.79
C PHE A 60 5.87 -8.82 1.62
N ALA A 61 5.86 -7.88 0.66
CA ALA A 61 5.07 -8.00 -0.55
C ALA A 61 5.58 -9.12 -1.47
N ALA A 62 6.90 -9.30 -1.58
CA ALA A 62 7.50 -10.39 -2.34
C ALA A 62 7.15 -11.76 -1.72
N ASP A 63 7.26 -11.90 -0.40
CA ASP A 63 6.83 -13.11 0.32
C ASP A 63 5.32 -13.35 0.15
N ALA A 64 4.53 -12.27 0.08
CA ALA A 64 3.10 -12.38 -0.20
C ALA A 64 2.82 -12.83 -1.64
N VAL A 65 3.55 -12.30 -2.63
CA VAL A 65 3.50 -12.78 -4.03
C VAL A 65 3.85 -14.26 -4.13
N ALA A 66 4.84 -14.72 -3.35
CA ALA A 66 5.22 -16.13 -3.24
C ALA A 66 4.18 -17.00 -2.49
N GLY A 67 3.19 -16.38 -1.84
CA GLY A 67 2.13 -17.06 -1.09
C GLY A 67 2.50 -17.44 0.34
N GLU A 68 3.64 -16.96 0.84
CA GLU A 68 4.14 -17.21 2.20
C GLU A 68 3.56 -16.23 3.21
N LYS A 69 3.23 -15.02 2.75
CA LYS A 69 2.62 -13.94 3.54
C LYS A 69 1.35 -13.41 2.87
N GLN A 70 0.69 -12.48 3.54
CA GLN A 70 -0.60 -11.95 3.11
C GLN A 70 -0.61 -10.43 3.23
N MET A 71 -0.66 -9.71 2.12
CA MET A 71 -0.53 -8.26 2.11
C MET A 71 -1.65 -7.61 1.32
N TRP A 72 -2.43 -6.75 1.99
CA TRP A 72 -3.45 -5.91 1.37
C TRP A 72 -3.06 -4.45 1.48
N VAL A 73 -2.86 -3.79 0.34
CA VAL A 73 -2.57 -2.36 0.26
C VAL A 73 -3.77 -1.67 -0.40
N THR A 74 -4.25 -0.60 0.20
CA THR A 74 -5.16 0.33 -0.48
C THR A 74 -4.57 1.72 -0.43
N HIS A 75 -4.83 2.52 -1.47
CA HIS A 75 -4.43 3.91 -1.49
C HIS A 75 -5.51 4.78 -2.13
N SER A 76 -5.58 6.03 -1.67
CA SER A 76 -6.26 7.12 -2.34
C SER A 76 -5.29 7.82 -3.31
N GLU A 77 -5.71 8.93 -3.90
CA GLU A 77 -4.88 9.84 -4.69
C GLU A 77 -4.45 11.09 -3.88
N VAL A 78 -4.54 11.02 -2.55
CA VAL A 78 -4.14 12.13 -1.66
C VAL A 78 -2.67 12.47 -1.86
N PHE A 79 -2.42 13.72 -2.23
CA PHE A 79 -1.07 14.25 -2.39
C PHE A 79 -0.65 15.12 -1.19
N PRO A 80 0.29 14.67 -0.35
CA PRO A 80 0.67 15.38 0.87
C PRO A 80 1.69 16.52 0.64
N GLY A 81 2.36 16.56 -0.51
CA GLY A 81 3.27 17.65 -0.91
C GLY A 81 4.55 17.83 -0.09
N THR A 82 4.87 16.91 0.82
CA THR A 82 6.08 16.97 1.68
C THR A 82 6.79 15.63 1.84
N TYR A 83 6.18 14.55 1.37
CA TYR A 83 6.68 13.18 1.34
C TYR A 83 5.93 12.41 0.24
N ALA A 84 6.36 11.18 -0.08
CA ALA A 84 5.71 10.37 -1.09
C ALA A 84 4.28 10.00 -0.67
N SER A 85 3.33 10.26 -1.58
CA SER A 85 1.93 9.84 -1.46
C SER A 85 1.81 8.31 -1.44
N THR A 86 0.68 7.82 -0.97
CA THR A 86 0.34 6.38 -1.01
C THR A 86 0.20 5.85 -2.43
N THR A 87 -0.14 6.70 -3.41
CA THR A 87 -0.08 6.35 -4.84
C THR A 87 1.37 6.15 -5.29
N GLU A 88 2.28 7.07 -4.97
CA GLU A 88 3.69 6.99 -5.39
C GLU A 88 4.41 5.80 -4.73
N THR A 89 4.12 5.52 -3.45
CA THR A 89 4.69 4.33 -2.78
C THR A 89 4.06 3.03 -3.26
N ALA A 90 2.77 3.04 -3.65
CA ALA A 90 2.15 1.91 -4.34
C ALA A 90 2.83 1.64 -5.69
N ASP A 91 3.09 2.68 -6.49
CA ASP A 91 3.82 2.57 -7.76
C ASP A 91 5.23 2.00 -7.54
N TYR A 92 5.96 2.52 -6.55
CA TYR A 92 7.27 2.01 -6.17
C TYR A 92 7.21 0.52 -5.81
N LEU A 93 6.26 0.12 -4.95
CA LEU A 93 6.10 -1.27 -4.53
C LEU A 93 5.84 -2.19 -5.72
N LEU A 94 4.94 -1.81 -6.64
CA LEU A 94 4.65 -2.58 -7.85
C LEU A 94 5.86 -2.68 -8.78
N ALA A 95 6.63 -1.60 -8.93
CA ALA A 95 7.85 -1.59 -9.73
C ALA A 95 8.89 -2.58 -9.18
N GLN A 96 9.09 -2.62 -7.86
CA GLN A 96 10.02 -3.57 -7.22
C GLN A 96 9.59 -5.04 -7.40
N LEU A 97 8.27 -5.28 -7.48
CA LEU A 97 7.71 -6.62 -7.67
C LEU A 97 7.59 -7.02 -9.16
N GLY A 98 7.85 -6.10 -10.10
CA GLY A 98 7.63 -6.32 -11.53
C GLY A 98 6.15 -6.53 -11.89
N LEU A 99 5.23 -5.92 -11.13
CA LEU A 99 3.79 -6.07 -11.31
C LEU A 99 3.17 -4.85 -11.98
N THR A 100 2.18 -5.11 -12.84
CA THR A 100 1.41 -4.07 -13.52
C THR A 100 -0.02 -4.08 -13.03
N ARG A 101 -0.55 -2.91 -12.68
CA ARG A 101 -1.95 -2.77 -12.28
C ARG A 101 -2.90 -2.89 -13.47
N THR A 102 -4.04 -3.53 -13.23
CA THR A 102 -5.19 -3.49 -14.13
C THR A 102 -6.01 -2.25 -13.81
N VAL A 103 -6.35 -1.46 -14.84
CA VAL A 103 -7.29 -0.35 -14.70
C VAL A 103 -8.70 -0.91 -14.56
N VAL A 104 -9.44 -0.43 -13.56
CA VAL A 104 -10.83 -0.80 -13.31
C VAL A 104 -11.67 0.45 -13.06
N LEU A 105 -12.99 0.31 -13.15
CA LEU A 105 -13.91 1.35 -12.72
C LEU A 105 -15.12 0.67 -12.07
N ARG A 106 -15.10 0.58 -10.74
CA ARG A 106 -16.19 -0.04 -9.97
C ARG A 106 -16.33 0.57 -8.60
N GLU A 107 -17.51 0.39 -8.02
CA GLU A 107 -17.82 0.81 -6.66
C GLU A 107 -17.01 -0.01 -5.64
N GLY A 108 -16.40 0.69 -4.70
CA GLY A 108 -15.74 0.17 -3.52
C GLY A 108 -16.60 0.30 -2.27
N PRO A 109 -16.09 -0.11 -1.10
CA PRO A 109 -16.78 0.10 0.17
C PRO A 109 -17.16 1.56 0.38
N ILE A 110 -18.24 1.76 1.14
CA ILE A 110 -18.70 3.09 1.61
C ILE A 110 -18.80 4.17 0.52
N GLY A 111 -19.01 3.78 -0.74
CA GLY A 111 -19.17 4.70 -1.87
C GLY A 111 -17.86 5.13 -2.54
N MET A 112 -16.72 4.58 -2.14
CA MET A 112 -15.42 4.82 -2.79
C MET A 112 -15.45 4.36 -4.26
N GLN A 113 -14.64 4.97 -5.12
CA GLN A 113 -14.49 4.53 -6.51
C GLN A 113 -13.13 3.88 -6.72
N GLN A 114 -13.11 2.58 -7.04
CA GLN A 114 -11.89 1.85 -7.32
C GLN A 114 -11.44 2.09 -8.77
N LEU A 115 -10.18 2.49 -8.96
CA LEU A 115 -9.57 2.84 -10.24
C LEU A 115 -8.56 1.80 -10.73
N SER A 116 -7.96 1.03 -9.82
CA SER A 116 -6.99 0.00 -10.21
C SER A 116 -6.91 -1.16 -9.24
N GLU A 117 -6.40 -2.30 -9.72
CA GLU A 117 -6.06 -3.43 -8.88
C GLU A 117 -4.87 -4.25 -9.34
N VAL A 118 -4.24 -4.92 -8.38
CA VAL A 118 -3.27 -6.00 -8.55
C VAL A 118 -3.64 -7.12 -7.58
N GLU A 119 -3.58 -8.36 -8.04
CA GLU A 119 -3.75 -9.56 -7.21
C GLU A 119 -2.80 -10.64 -7.72
N GLN A 120 -1.87 -11.07 -6.86
CA GLN A 120 -0.95 -12.18 -7.15
C GLN A 120 -0.53 -12.88 -5.86
N GLY A 121 -0.77 -14.19 -5.77
CA GLY A 121 -0.49 -14.95 -4.55
C GLY A 121 -1.34 -14.44 -3.38
N GLY A 122 -0.69 -14.10 -2.27
CA GLY A 122 -1.26 -13.38 -1.12
C GLY A 122 -1.07 -11.86 -1.17
N PHE A 123 -0.51 -11.30 -2.25
CA PHE A 123 -0.36 -9.85 -2.43
C PHE A 123 -1.55 -9.28 -3.19
N HIS A 124 -2.11 -8.22 -2.65
CA HIS A 124 -3.16 -7.46 -3.31
C HIS A 124 -3.01 -5.97 -3.07
N LEU A 125 -3.34 -5.19 -4.11
CA LEU A 125 -3.32 -3.75 -4.08
C LEU A 125 -4.55 -3.19 -4.79
N ALA A 126 -5.20 -2.19 -4.22
CA ALA A 126 -6.32 -1.47 -4.83
C ALA A 126 -6.15 0.04 -4.71
N GLY A 127 -6.23 0.73 -5.86
CA GLY A 127 -6.20 2.19 -5.93
C GLY A 127 -7.60 2.76 -6.04
N PHE A 128 -7.87 3.85 -5.33
CA PHE A 128 -9.17 4.51 -5.26
C PHE A 128 -9.04 6.00 -5.60
N ALA A 129 -10.07 6.55 -6.24
CA ALA A 129 -10.18 7.98 -6.46
C ALA A 129 -10.33 8.72 -5.12
N GLY A 130 -9.82 9.96 -5.07
CA GLY A 130 -10.00 10.85 -3.92
C GLY A 130 -8.70 11.53 -3.50
N ASN A 131 -8.76 12.84 -3.21
CA ASN A 131 -7.58 13.67 -2.91
C ASN A 131 -7.89 14.65 -1.75
N SER A 132 -8.72 14.23 -0.81
CA SER A 132 -9.11 15.00 0.37
C SER A 132 -8.91 14.20 1.65
N ALA A 133 -8.95 14.87 2.80
CA ALA A 133 -8.82 14.21 4.10
C ALA A 133 -9.95 13.18 4.37
N PRO A 134 -11.23 13.43 3.99
CA PRO A 134 -12.26 12.40 4.03
C PRO A 134 -11.92 11.14 3.22
N ASP A 135 -11.40 11.30 2.00
CA ASP A 135 -11.05 10.15 1.14
C ASP A 135 -10.00 9.26 1.83
N HIS A 136 -9.02 9.87 2.52
CA HIS A 136 -8.05 9.13 3.34
C HIS A 136 -8.70 8.34 4.49
N LEU A 137 -9.67 8.94 5.19
CA LEU A 137 -10.37 8.32 6.32
C LEU A 137 -11.30 7.18 5.88
N ASP A 138 -11.84 7.24 4.67
CA ASP A 138 -12.71 6.20 4.13
C ASP A 138 -12.01 4.83 4.10
N HIS A 139 -10.71 4.79 3.80
CA HIS A 139 -9.94 3.55 3.90
C HIS A 139 -9.92 2.96 5.32
N GLN A 140 -9.91 3.80 6.36
CA GLN A 140 -10.01 3.34 7.74
C GLN A 140 -11.44 2.88 8.09
N TYR A 141 -12.46 3.63 7.66
CA TYR A 141 -13.86 3.25 7.89
C TYR A 141 -14.24 1.94 7.19
N ALA A 142 -13.60 1.65 6.05
CA ALA A 142 -13.79 0.42 5.29
C ALA A 142 -12.98 -0.80 5.82
N ILE A 143 -12.31 -0.71 6.98
CA ILE A 143 -11.53 -1.83 7.56
C ILE A 143 -12.35 -3.13 7.65
N GLY A 144 -13.63 -3.04 8.01
CA GLY A 144 -14.51 -4.22 8.06
C GLY A 144 -14.64 -4.94 6.71
N ASP A 145 -14.68 -4.17 5.62
CA ASP A 145 -14.74 -4.69 4.25
C ASP A 145 -13.42 -5.27 3.78
N TRP A 146 -12.30 -4.61 4.11
CA TRP A 146 -10.96 -5.13 3.83
C TRP A 146 -10.72 -6.45 4.54
N ILE A 147 -10.98 -6.51 5.86
CA ILE A 147 -10.85 -7.73 6.67
C ILE A 147 -11.69 -8.85 6.06
N ARG A 148 -12.93 -8.57 5.65
CA ARG A 148 -13.80 -9.58 5.02
C ARG A 148 -13.21 -10.13 3.73
N ARG A 149 -12.59 -9.29 2.90
CA ARG A 149 -11.93 -9.71 1.66
C ARG A 149 -10.74 -10.62 1.94
N VAL A 150 -10.00 -10.34 3.01
CA VAL A 150 -8.82 -11.09 3.43
C VAL A 150 -9.12 -12.26 4.38
N ARG A 151 -10.38 -12.49 4.77
CA ARG A 151 -10.74 -13.57 5.71
C ARG A 151 -10.27 -14.96 5.29
N ARG A 152 -10.17 -15.23 3.98
CA ARG A 152 -9.65 -16.50 3.46
C ARG A 152 -8.17 -16.72 3.82
N TRP A 153 -7.44 -15.64 4.10
CA TRP A 153 -6.05 -15.67 4.54
C TRP A 153 -5.91 -16.14 5.99
N LEU A 154 -6.91 -15.84 6.84
CA LEU A 154 -6.92 -16.18 8.27
C LEU A 154 -7.41 -17.61 8.56
N SER A 155 -7.77 -18.37 7.52
CA SER A 155 -8.34 -19.71 7.63
C SER A 155 -7.37 -20.81 7.19
N ARG A 156 -6.12 -20.45 6.90
CA ARG A 156 -5.01 -21.36 6.58
C ARG A 156 -4.19 -21.61 7.84
#